data_AF-A0A2V6Z1R4-F1
#
_entry.id   AF-A0A2V6Z1R4-F1
#
_cell.length_a   1.000
_cell.length_b   1.000
_cell.length_c   1.000
_cell.angle_alpha   90.00
_cell.angle_beta   90.00
_cell.angle_gamma   90.00
#
_symmetry.space_group_name_H-M   'P 1'
#
loop_
_entity.id
_entity.type
_entity.pdbx_description
1 polymer ?
#
loop_
_entity_poly.entity_id
_entity_poly.type
_entity_poly.pdbx_seq_one_letter_code
_entity_poly.pdbx_strand_id
1 'polypeptide(L)'
;MDLIRLLGWKRLVLIAVIVATISAPFLYSAIELARFERADARRATFVYASGQSLTPGVQVQRVGLAATLGRLGYTETRATPSSPGYFRRSGGSWDIYLRGSDDAGGGQLLRLQIADERITRITRAGQDVAGAMLEPEVLASATDRPGEDHKPIRLDETPRVLIDAVLAAEDHRFFEHGGVDFRALLRAAWANLRAGRVKEGGSTITQQLVKVRLLNPRRTFFRKLREAWLAALVESRYSKERILEAYLNEIYLGQ
;
A
#
# COMPACT_ATOMS: atom_id res chain seq x y z
N MET A 1 45.69 -50.29 -8.99
CA MET A 1 44.36 -50.05 -9.58
C MET A 1 43.55 -48.99 -8.83
N ASP A 2 44.02 -48.51 -7.68
CA ASP A 2 43.29 -47.58 -6.81
C ASP A 2 43.45 -46.10 -7.14
N LEU A 3 44.56 -45.69 -7.79
CA LEU A 3 44.84 -44.29 -8.08
C LEU A 3 43.87 -43.69 -9.12
N ILE A 4 43.42 -44.49 -10.10
CA ILE A 4 42.47 -44.09 -11.14
C ILE A 4 41.05 -43.94 -10.57
N ARG A 5 40.64 -44.83 -9.65
CA ARG A 5 39.35 -44.74 -8.95
C ARG A 5 39.30 -43.53 -7.99
N LEU A 6 40.40 -43.26 -7.29
CA LEU A 6 40.52 -42.10 -6.40
C LEU A 6 40.44 -40.77 -7.18
N LEU A 7 41.05 -40.71 -8.38
CA LEU A 7 40.99 -39.55 -9.26
C LEU A 7 39.57 -39.32 -9.81
N GLY A 8 38.85 -40.40 -10.14
CA GLY A 8 37.44 -40.36 -10.55
C GLY A 8 36.52 -39.84 -9.44
N TRP A 9 36.70 -40.32 -8.21
CA TRP A 9 35.93 -39.86 -7.06
C TRP A 9 36.14 -38.37 -6.76
N LYS A 10 37.40 -37.90 -6.77
CA LYS A 10 37.72 -36.47 -6.59
C LYS A 10 37.08 -35.58 -7.66
N ARG A 11 37.04 -36.04 -8.91
CA ARG A 11 36.35 -35.32 -10.01
C ARG A 11 34.84 -35.28 -9.81
N LEU A 12 34.22 -36.37 -9.37
CA LEU A 12 32.79 -36.41 -9.07
C LEU A 12 32.43 -35.48 -7.90
N VAL A 13 33.24 -35.48 -6.84
CA VAL A 13 33.07 -34.55 -5.71
C VAL A 13 33.22 -33.10 -6.18
N LEU A 14 34.23 -32.80 -7.00
CA LEU A 14 34.43 -31.45 -7.54
C LEU A 14 33.24 -31.00 -8.40
N ILE A 15 32.75 -31.86 -9.30
CA ILE A 15 31.56 -31.58 -10.12
C ILE A 15 30.34 -31.36 -9.21
N ALA A 16 30.14 -32.19 -8.20
CA ALA A 16 29.03 -32.04 -7.26
C ALA A 16 29.10 -30.71 -6.49
N VAL A 17 30.29 -30.29 -6.05
CA VAL A 17 30.49 -28.99 -5.39
C VAL A 17 30.21 -27.83 -6.34
N ILE A 18 30.67 -27.90 -7.60
CA ILE A 18 30.40 -26.88 -8.62
C ILE A 18 28.90 -26.79 -8.88
N VAL A 19 28.23 -27.92 -9.11
CA VAL A 19 26.78 -27.99 -9.33
C VAL A 19 26.02 -27.44 -8.12
N ALA A 20 26.41 -27.80 -6.89
CA ALA A 20 25.79 -27.28 -5.68
C ALA A 20 26.00 -25.77 -5.54
N THR A 21 27.20 -25.27 -5.83
CA THR A 21 27.54 -23.85 -5.75
C THR A 21 26.76 -23.02 -6.77
N ILE A 22 26.59 -23.54 -7.99
CA ILE A 22 25.82 -22.89 -9.04
C ILE A 22 24.32 -22.97 -8.74
N SER A 23 23.81 -24.13 -8.30
CA SER A 23 22.37 -24.36 -8.10
C SER A 23 21.81 -23.73 -6.81
N ALA A 24 22.62 -23.60 -5.76
CA ALA A 24 22.16 -23.04 -4.49
C ALA A 24 21.60 -21.59 -4.61
N PRO A 25 22.22 -20.65 -5.34
CA PRO A 25 21.63 -19.35 -5.63
C PRO A 25 20.29 -19.41 -6.36
N PHE A 26 20.11 -20.32 -7.33
CA PHE A 26 18.85 -20.48 -8.05
C PHE A 26 17.76 -21.05 -7.14
N LEU A 27 18.07 -22.07 -6.34
CA LEU A 27 17.14 -22.63 -5.37
C LEU A 27 16.75 -21.59 -4.31
N TYR A 28 17.73 -20.86 -3.77
CA TYR A 28 17.50 -19.75 -2.85
C TYR A 28 16.56 -18.70 -3.47
N SER A 29 16.89 -18.26 -4.68
CA SER A 29 16.10 -17.27 -5.41
C SER A 29 14.68 -17.75 -5.69
N ALA A 30 14.49 -19.02 -6.04
CA ALA A 30 13.17 -19.62 -6.27
C ALA A 30 12.32 -19.64 -4.98
N ILE A 31 12.92 -19.99 -3.84
CA ILE A 31 12.23 -19.96 -2.54
C ILE A 31 11.82 -18.53 -2.17
N GLU A 32 12.71 -17.57 -2.36
CA GLU A 32 12.46 -16.14 -2.09
C GLU A 32 11.35 -15.58 -2.99
N LEU A 33 11.35 -15.90 -4.28
CA LEU A 33 10.31 -15.44 -5.19
C LEU A 33 8.95 -16.09 -4.91
N ALA A 34 8.92 -17.36 -4.52
CA ALA A 34 7.69 -18.02 -4.04
C ALA A 34 7.16 -17.42 -2.73
N ARG A 35 8.01 -16.73 -1.94
CA ARG A 35 7.58 -15.93 -0.79
C ARG A 35 7.01 -14.58 -1.20
N PHE A 36 7.52 -14.00 -2.30
CA PHE A 36 6.98 -12.76 -2.86
C PHE A 36 5.51 -12.91 -3.21
N GLU A 37 5.11 -13.98 -3.91
CA GLU A 37 3.70 -14.22 -4.27
C GLU A 37 2.79 -14.47 -3.07
N ARG A 38 3.26 -15.26 -2.09
CA ARG A 38 2.46 -15.56 -0.88
C ARG A 38 2.17 -14.33 -0.04
N ALA A 39 3.07 -13.35 -0.03
CA ALA A 39 2.84 -12.12 0.70
C ALA A 39 1.74 -11.24 0.07
N ASP A 40 1.37 -11.44 -1.21
CA ASP A 40 0.21 -10.74 -1.82
C ASP A 40 -1.12 -11.36 -1.39
N ALA A 41 -1.09 -12.60 -0.91
CA ALA A 41 -2.29 -13.34 -0.50
C ALA A 41 -2.70 -13.06 0.96
N ARG A 42 -2.04 -12.13 1.67
CA ARG A 42 -2.40 -11.77 3.05
C ARG A 42 -3.79 -11.16 3.07
N ARG A 43 -4.71 -11.79 3.79
CA ARG A 43 -6.11 -11.35 3.91
C ARG A 43 -6.29 -10.62 5.22
N ALA A 44 -6.68 -9.35 5.16
CA ALA A 44 -7.22 -8.66 6.32
C ALA A 44 -8.74 -8.91 6.34
N THR A 45 -9.25 -9.33 7.49
CA THR A 45 -10.71 -9.39 7.70
C THR A 45 -11.11 -8.13 8.45
N PHE A 46 -12.02 -7.35 7.88
CA PHE A 46 -12.56 -6.16 8.53
C PHE A 46 -13.96 -6.46 9.05
N VAL A 47 -14.18 -6.16 10.33
CA VAL A 47 -15.49 -6.19 10.97
C VAL A 47 -16.06 -4.78 10.90
N TYR A 48 -17.18 -4.64 10.20
CA TYR A 48 -17.85 -3.37 10.01
C TYR A 48 -19.04 -3.23 10.96
N ALA A 49 -19.31 -2.00 11.40
CA ALA A 49 -20.58 -1.64 12.02
C ALA A 49 -21.71 -1.71 10.99
N SER A 50 -22.95 -1.78 11.45
CA SER A 50 -24.08 -1.49 10.57
C SER A 50 -24.00 -0.05 10.06
N GLY A 51 -24.17 0.15 8.76
CA GLY A 51 -24.20 1.48 8.16
C GLY A 51 -25.30 2.34 8.77
N GLN A 52 -25.01 3.60 9.06
CA GLN A 52 -26.00 4.50 9.66
C GLN A 52 -26.98 4.97 8.58
N SER A 53 -28.24 4.52 8.69
CA SER A 53 -29.32 4.93 7.79
C SER A 53 -29.83 6.32 8.15
N LEU A 54 -29.86 7.20 7.14
CA LEU A 54 -30.40 8.55 7.19
C LEU A 54 -31.72 8.55 6.43
N THR A 55 -32.82 8.78 7.15
CA THR A 55 -34.15 8.92 6.57
C THR A 55 -34.83 10.18 7.11
N PRO A 56 -35.82 10.74 6.39
CA PRO A 56 -36.65 11.80 6.94
C PRO A 56 -37.26 11.39 8.29
N GLY A 57 -37.22 12.29 9.26
CA GLY A 57 -37.67 12.09 10.64
C GLY A 57 -36.55 11.80 11.65
N VAL A 58 -35.35 11.40 11.21
CA VAL A 58 -34.21 11.13 12.12
C VAL A 58 -33.71 12.43 12.77
N GLN A 59 -33.50 12.42 14.09
CA GLN A 59 -32.96 13.57 14.84
C GLN A 59 -31.42 13.55 14.82
N VAL A 60 -30.83 14.58 14.20
CA VAL A 60 -29.40 14.63 13.85
C VAL A 60 -28.48 14.61 15.08
N GLN A 61 -28.88 15.26 16.17
CA GLN A 61 -28.11 15.29 17.41
C GLN A 61 -28.12 13.95 18.14
N ARG A 62 -29.28 13.27 18.20
CA ARG A 62 -29.39 11.95 18.87
C ARG A 62 -28.56 10.88 18.18
N VAL A 63 -28.48 10.92 16.85
CA VAL A 63 -27.67 9.98 16.08
C VAL A 63 -26.19 10.35 16.03
N GLY A 64 -25.80 11.48 16.64
CA GLY A 64 -24.41 11.91 16.76
C GLY A 64 -23.73 12.12 15.41
N LEU A 65 -24.45 12.60 14.38
CA LEU A 65 -23.99 12.58 12.98
C LEU A 65 -22.60 13.21 12.79
N ALA A 66 -22.32 14.36 13.42
CA ALA A 66 -20.98 14.98 13.34
C ALA A 66 -19.89 14.09 13.93
N ALA A 67 -20.16 13.44 15.07
CA ALA A 67 -19.21 12.55 15.71
C ALA A 67 -18.97 11.30 14.85
N THR A 68 -20.02 10.73 14.25
CA THR A 68 -19.91 9.60 13.32
C THR A 68 -19.07 9.99 12.09
N LEU A 69 -19.36 11.12 11.45
CA LEU A 69 -18.56 11.62 10.33
C LEU A 69 -17.09 11.83 10.72
N GLY A 70 -16.83 12.37 11.92
CA GLY A 70 -15.48 12.51 12.46
C GLY A 70 -14.74 11.18 12.62
N ARG A 71 -15.40 10.15 13.16
CA ARG A 71 -14.81 8.79 13.28
C ARG A 71 -14.58 8.13 11.92
N LEU A 72 -15.43 8.41 10.94
CA LEU A 72 -15.26 7.99 9.55
C LEU A 72 -14.16 8.79 8.79
N GLY A 73 -13.50 9.74 9.47
CA GLY A 73 -12.43 10.55 8.88
C GLY A 73 -12.92 11.59 7.87
N TYR A 74 -14.16 12.05 7.99
CA TYR A 74 -14.66 13.16 7.19
C TYR A 74 -14.17 14.50 7.74
N THR A 75 -13.82 15.41 6.84
CA THR A 75 -13.34 16.76 7.20
C THR A 75 -14.41 17.81 6.98
N GLU A 76 -14.64 18.66 7.96
CA GLU A 76 -15.59 19.77 7.82
C GLU A 76 -14.97 20.93 7.01
N THR A 77 -15.74 21.47 6.07
CA THR A 77 -15.35 22.60 5.24
C THR A 77 -16.39 23.72 5.29
N ARG A 78 -15.93 24.96 5.04
CA ARG A 78 -16.79 26.13 4.92
C ARG A 78 -17.50 26.21 3.57
N ALA A 79 -16.85 25.73 2.51
CA ALA A 79 -17.39 25.71 1.16
C ALA A 79 -18.22 24.44 0.94
N THR A 80 -19.08 24.42 -0.08
CA THR A 80 -19.77 23.18 -0.45
C THR A 80 -18.74 22.12 -0.87
N PRO A 81 -18.77 20.90 -0.29
CA PRO A 81 -17.84 19.83 -0.62
C PRO A 81 -17.82 19.53 -2.13
N SER A 82 -16.63 19.48 -2.71
CA SER A 82 -16.41 19.12 -4.12
C SER A 82 -15.70 17.77 -4.31
N SER A 83 -15.28 17.14 -3.21
CA SER A 83 -14.56 15.87 -3.21
C SER A 83 -15.04 14.98 -2.06
N PRO A 84 -14.98 13.65 -2.20
CA PRO A 84 -15.39 12.74 -1.15
C PRO A 84 -14.64 12.88 0.17
N GLY A 85 -15.30 12.52 1.27
CA GLY A 85 -14.73 12.63 2.62
C GLY A 85 -14.78 14.04 3.20
N TYR A 86 -15.53 14.95 2.59
CA TYR A 86 -15.75 16.30 3.10
C TYR A 86 -17.23 16.53 3.37
N PHE A 87 -17.52 17.32 4.39
CA PHE A 87 -18.88 17.74 4.70
C PHE A 87 -18.92 19.22 5.10
N ARG A 88 -20.11 19.82 5.01
CA ARG A 88 -20.38 21.19 5.45
C ARG A 88 -21.68 21.21 6.23
N ARG A 89 -21.69 22.01 7.30
CA ARG A 89 -22.90 22.34 8.07
C ARG A 89 -23.23 23.82 7.86
N SER A 90 -24.47 24.11 7.49
CA SER A 90 -24.94 25.48 7.23
C SER A 90 -26.36 25.62 7.73
N GLY A 91 -26.61 26.46 8.74
CA GLY A 91 -27.88 26.63 9.49
C GLY A 91 -29.15 26.07 8.82
N GLY A 92 -29.41 24.77 8.96
CA GLY A 92 -30.55 24.06 8.38
C GLY A 92 -30.23 23.08 7.24
N SER A 93 -28.98 22.91 6.84
CA SER A 93 -28.57 21.95 5.83
C SER A 93 -27.19 21.36 6.09
N TRP A 94 -27.04 20.08 5.78
CA TRP A 94 -25.77 19.37 5.79
C TRP A 94 -25.49 18.84 4.39
N ASP A 95 -24.35 19.25 3.85
CA ASP A 95 -23.84 18.76 2.58
C ASP A 95 -22.72 17.76 2.89
N ILE A 96 -22.85 16.51 2.48
CA ILE A 96 -21.91 15.43 2.76
C ILE A 96 -21.52 14.79 1.43
N TYR A 97 -20.23 14.80 1.09
CA TYR A 97 -19.74 14.12 -0.11
C TYR A 97 -19.27 12.72 0.27
N LEU A 98 -20.10 11.72 -0.01
CA LEU A 98 -19.80 10.32 0.29
C LEU A 98 -18.64 9.80 -0.58
N ARG A 99 -17.78 8.93 -0.04
CA ARG A 99 -16.74 8.20 -0.79
C ARG A 99 -17.36 7.10 -1.66
N GLY A 100 -18.53 6.61 -1.25
CA GLY A 100 -19.23 5.51 -1.90
C GLY A 100 -18.78 4.19 -1.30
N SER A 101 -19.69 3.22 -1.25
CA SER A 101 -19.35 1.82 -1.00
C SER A 101 -19.32 1.08 -2.33
N ASP A 102 -18.55 -0.01 -2.40
CA ASP A 102 -18.44 -0.85 -3.61
C ASP A 102 -19.82 -1.26 -4.16
N ASP A 103 -20.84 -1.37 -3.29
CA ASP A 103 -22.22 -1.71 -3.65
C ASP A 103 -23.16 -0.52 -3.94
N ALA A 104 -22.83 0.72 -3.53
CA ALA A 104 -23.76 1.86 -3.56
C ALA A 104 -23.48 2.89 -4.65
N GLY A 105 -22.53 2.62 -5.54
CA GLY A 105 -22.08 3.52 -6.59
C GLY A 105 -21.05 4.54 -6.10
N GLY A 106 -20.30 5.12 -7.06
CA GLY A 106 -19.20 6.05 -6.78
C GLY A 106 -19.62 7.28 -5.95
N GLY A 107 -18.62 7.97 -5.38
CA GLY A 107 -18.84 9.07 -4.44
C GLY A 107 -19.78 10.16 -4.94
N GLN A 108 -20.77 10.52 -4.10
CA GLN A 108 -21.87 11.40 -4.46
C GLN A 108 -22.16 12.43 -3.36
N LEU A 109 -22.61 13.62 -3.77
CA LEU A 109 -23.07 14.65 -2.86
C LEU A 109 -24.47 14.32 -2.34
N LEU A 110 -24.55 14.14 -1.02
CA LEU A 110 -25.76 13.98 -0.25
C LEU A 110 -26.07 15.29 0.48
N ARG A 111 -27.24 15.87 0.24
CA ARG A 111 -27.71 17.06 0.95
C ARG A 111 -28.90 16.72 1.82
N LEU A 112 -28.74 16.95 3.12
CA LEU A 112 -29.77 16.82 4.13
C LEU A 112 -30.33 18.21 4.44
N GLN A 113 -31.65 18.36 4.41
CA GLN A 113 -32.33 19.52 4.97
C GLN A 113 -32.78 19.18 6.39
N ILE A 114 -32.58 20.12 7.30
CA ILE A 114 -32.86 19.97 8.72
C ILE A 114 -33.80 21.08 9.16
N ALA A 115 -34.92 20.69 9.75
CA ALA A 115 -35.82 21.55 10.50
C ALA A 115 -36.12 20.90 11.85
N ASP A 116 -36.22 21.68 12.92
CA ASP A 116 -36.49 21.19 14.27
C ASP A 116 -35.58 20.01 14.69
N GLU A 117 -34.29 20.13 14.36
CA GLU A 117 -33.24 19.11 14.59
C GLU A 117 -33.43 17.77 13.88
N ARG A 118 -34.44 17.65 13.01
CA ARG A 118 -34.76 16.43 12.26
C ARG A 118 -34.47 16.59 10.78
N ILE A 119 -34.06 15.50 10.14
CA ILE A 119 -33.95 15.43 8.69
C ILE A 119 -35.36 15.53 8.10
N THR A 120 -35.61 16.52 7.24
CA THR A 120 -36.91 16.67 6.56
C THR A 120 -36.85 16.19 5.12
N ARG A 121 -35.72 16.40 4.46
CA ARG A 121 -35.51 16.05 3.05
C ARG A 121 -34.08 15.60 2.82
N ILE A 122 -33.94 14.61 1.94
CA ILE A 122 -32.65 14.07 1.54
C ILE A 122 -32.59 14.14 0.03
N THR A 123 -31.52 14.75 -0.49
CA THR A 123 -31.26 14.81 -1.93
C THR A 123 -29.90 14.17 -2.22
N ARG A 124 -29.83 13.34 -3.26
CA ARG A 124 -28.62 12.69 -3.76
C ARG A 124 -28.42 13.12 -5.20
N ALA A 125 -27.28 13.74 -5.49
CA ALA A 125 -27.00 14.33 -6.81
C ALA A 125 -28.14 15.26 -7.31
N GLY A 126 -28.80 15.97 -6.38
CA GLY A 126 -29.93 16.86 -6.68
C GLY A 126 -31.30 16.19 -6.82
N GLN A 127 -31.39 14.86 -6.76
CA GLN A 127 -32.65 14.12 -6.80
C GLN A 127 -33.13 13.74 -5.40
N ASP A 128 -34.42 13.80 -5.14
CA ASP A 128 -35.00 13.37 -3.87
C ASP A 128 -34.88 11.86 -3.68
N VAL A 129 -34.45 11.46 -2.49
CA VAL A 129 -34.34 10.05 -2.13
C VAL A 129 -35.03 9.80 -0.79
N ALA A 130 -35.63 8.61 -0.65
CA ALA A 130 -36.33 8.21 0.58
C ALA A 130 -35.37 8.03 1.77
N GLY A 131 -34.08 7.80 1.48
CA GLY A 131 -33.05 7.62 2.48
C GLY A 131 -31.68 7.50 1.84
N ALA A 132 -30.65 7.57 2.68
CA ALA A 132 -29.28 7.29 2.31
C ALA A 132 -28.57 6.56 3.45
N MET A 133 -27.67 5.65 3.12
CA MET A 133 -26.82 4.99 4.10
C MET A 133 -25.46 5.66 4.11
N LEU A 134 -24.95 5.95 5.31
CA LEU A 134 -23.55 6.33 5.49
C LEU A 134 -22.65 5.09 5.39
N GLU A 135 -21.39 5.34 5.05
CA GLU A 135 -20.36 4.32 5.03
C GLU A 135 -20.25 3.66 6.42
N PRO A 136 -20.11 2.33 6.46
CA PRO A 136 -19.98 1.63 7.73
C PRO A 136 -18.61 1.93 8.36
N GLU A 137 -18.61 2.09 9.68
CA GLU A 137 -17.39 2.26 10.47
C GLU A 137 -16.66 0.92 10.60
N VAL A 138 -15.34 0.90 10.46
CA VAL A 138 -14.53 -0.28 10.75
C VAL A 138 -14.40 -0.40 12.27
N LEU A 139 -14.95 -1.46 12.84
CA LEU A 139 -14.92 -1.70 14.29
C LEU A 139 -13.67 -2.47 14.72
N ALA A 140 -13.24 -3.41 13.90
CA ALA A 140 -12.05 -4.20 14.15
C ALA A 140 -11.45 -4.71 12.84
N SER A 141 -10.13 -4.81 12.82
CA SER A 141 -9.37 -5.58 11.84
C SER A 141 -8.88 -6.86 12.52
N ALA A 142 -9.08 -8.00 11.87
CA ALA A 142 -8.39 -9.24 12.19
C ALA A 142 -7.36 -9.46 11.08
N THR A 143 -6.11 -9.17 11.42
CA THR A 143 -4.94 -9.33 10.54
C THR A 143 -4.03 -10.42 11.10
N ASP A 144 -3.21 -11.02 10.23
CA ASP A 144 -2.28 -12.10 10.61
C ASP A 144 -1.19 -11.65 11.61
N ARG A 145 -1.03 -10.32 11.83
CA ARG A 145 -0.04 -9.73 12.72
C ARG A 145 -0.67 -8.69 13.65
N PRO A 146 -0.55 -8.85 14.97
CA PRO A 146 -1.03 -7.85 15.93
C PRO A 146 -0.38 -6.49 15.68
N GLY A 147 -1.18 -5.44 15.53
CA GLY A 147 -0.72 -4.06 15.35
C GLY A 147 -0.39 -3.63 13.92
N GLU A 148 -0.66 -4.47 12.91
CA GLU A 148 -0.64 -4.07 11.50
C GLU A 148 -2.08 -3.92 10.99
N ASP A 149 -2.48 -2.71 10.62
CA ASP A 149 -3.70 -2.43 9.86
C ASP A 149 -3.36 -2.34 8.38
N HIS A 150 -3.75 -3.36 7.61
CA HIS A 150 -3.45 -3.45 6.19
C HIS A 150 -4.73 -3.57 5.39
N LYS A 151 -5.15 -2.49 4.72
CA LYS A 151 -6.21 -2.54 3.70
C LYS A 151 -5.53 -2.54 2.32
N PRO A 152 -5.50 -3.69 1.61
CA PRO A 152 -4.94 -3.73 0.27
C PRO A 152 -5.68 -2.74 -0.63
N ILE A 153 -4.92 -1.93 -1.35
CA ILE A 153 -5.42 -1.02 -2.39
C ILE A 153 -4.83 -1.41 -3.72
N ARG A 154 -5.63 -1.32 -4.79
CA ARG A 154 -5.12 -1.50 -6.14
C ARG A 154 -4.44 -0.22 -6.62
N LEU A 155 -3.51 -0.35 -7.56
CA LEU A 155 -2.78 0.81 -8.08
C LEU A 155 -3.69 1.80 -8.81
N ASP A 156 -4.72 1.31 -9.49
CA ASP A 156 -5.74 2.11 -10.19
C ASP A 156 -6.69 2.85 -9.24
N GLU A 157 -6.86 2.35 -8.02
CA GLU A 157 -7.61 3.00 -6.94
C GLU A 157 -6.76 4.02 -6.17
N THR A 158 -5.44 4.02 -6.39
CA THR A 158 -4.52 4.90 -5.68
C THR A 158 -4.52 6.30 -6.30
N PRO A 159 -4.70 7.38 -5.51
CA PRO A 159 -4.62 8.74 -6.04
C PRO A 159 -3.28 9.02 -6.75
N ARG A 160 -3.33 9.53 -7.98
CA ARG A 160 -2.12 9.84 -8.78
C ARG A 160 -1.12 10.74 -8.03
N VAL A 161 -1.62 11.72 -7.29
CA VAL A 161 -0.79 12.62 -6.48
C VAL A 161 0.05 11.87 -5.44
N LEU A 162 -0.48 10.79 -4.87
CA LEU A 162 0.26 9.95 -3.92
C LEU A 162 1.35 9.16 -4.65
N ILE A 163 1.01 8.57 -5.80
CA ILE A 163 1.98 7.84 -6.64
C ILE A 163 3.14 8.77 -7.02
N ASP A 164 2.81 9.96 -7.55
CA ASP A 164 3.80 10.94 -7.99
C ASP A 164 4.68 11.42 -6.82
N ALA A 165 4.10 11.64 -5.64
CA ALA A 165 4.84 12.01 -4.44
C ALA A 165 5.81 10.92 -3.98
N VAL A 166 5.35 9.65 -3.95
CA VAL A 166 6.19 8.51 -3.58
C VAL A 166 7.32 8.32 -4.58
N LEU A 167 7.04 8.37 -5.88
CA LEU A 167 8.06 8.27 -6.92
C LEU A 167 9.07 9.42 -6.79
N ALA A 168 8.60 10.66 -6.65
CA ALA A 168 9.50 11.81 -6.52
C ALA A 168 10.41 11.73 -5.28
N ALA A 169 9.89 11.23 -4.15
CA ALA A 169 10.63 11.14 -2.90
C ALA A 169 11.59 9.94 -2.85
N GLU A 170 11.14 8.77 -3.31
CA GLU A 170 11.86 7.50 -3.12
C GLU A 170 12.66 7.09 -4.36
N ASP A 171 12.10 7.24 -5.57
CA ASP A 171 12.68 6.71 -6.80
C ASP A 171 12.13 7.38 -8.07
N HIS A 172 12.55 8.62 -8.33
CA HIS A 172 12.00 9.46 -9.42
C HIS A 172 12.17 8.87 -10.83
N ARG A 173 13.10 7.92 -11.01
CA ARG A 173 13.38 7.25 -12.29
C ARG A 173 12.91 5.80 -12.28
N PHE A 174 12.02 5.44 -11.36
CA PHE A 174 11.57 4.07 -11.15
C PHE A 174 11.24 3.34 -12.47
N PHE A 175 10.53 3.98 -13.39
CA PHE A 175 10.13 3.38 -14.68
C PHE A 175 11.26 3.31 -15.73
N GLU A 176 12.42 3.92 -15.50
CA GLU A 176 13.52 4.04 -16.46
C GLU A 176 14.70 3.07 -16.20
N HIS A 177 14.72 2.38 -15.06
CA HIS A 177 15.80 1.45 -14.70
C HIS A 177 15.25 0.09 -14.28
N GLY A 178 16.12 -0.93 -14.20
CA GLY A 178 15.75 -2.24 -13.63
C GLY A 178 15.77 -2.24 -12.10
N GLY A 179 15.94 -3.40 -11.47
CA GLY A 179 15.94 -3.50 -10.00
C GLY A 179 17.02 -2.68 -9.28
N VAL A 180 18.03 -2.17 -10.00
CA VAL A 180 19.06 -1.26 -9.47
C VAL A 180 19.22 -0.07 -10.41
N ASP A 181 19.15 1.14 -9.88
CA ASP A 181 19.53 2.35 -10.61
C ASP A 181 21.02 2.64 -10.40
N PHE A 182 21.84 2.19 -11.35
CA PHE A 182 23.28 2.46 -11.33
C PHE A 182 23.61 3.96 -11.37
N ARG A 183 22.79 4.78 -12.05
CA ARG A 183 23.03 6.22 -12.11
C ARG A 183 22.75 6.87 -10.77
N ALA A 184 21.65 6.52 -10.09
CA ALA A 184 21.37 7.00 -8.74
C ALA A 184 22.43 6.51 -7.74
N LEU A 185 22.87 5.26 -7.84
CA LEU A 185 23.91 4.71 -6.97
C LEU A 185 25.23 5.48 -7.10
N LEU A 186 25.70 5.72 -8.33
CA LEU A 186 26.93 6.48 -8.59
C LEU A 186 26.81 7.93 -8.13
N ARG A 187 25.68 8.58 -8.41
CA ARG A 187 25.41 9.96 -7.99
C ARG A 187 25.38 10.09 -6.46
N ALA A 188 24.69 9.19 -5.77
CA ALA A 188 24.64 9.16 -4.31
C ALA A 188 26.03 8.87 -3.71
N ALA A 189 26.79 7.94 -4.28
CA ALA A 189 28.16 7.64 -3.85
C ALA A 189 29.07 8.87 -3.98
N TRP A 190 29.01 9.58 -5.11
CA TRP A 190 29.77 10.80 -5.33
C TRP A 190 29.38 11.93 -4.36
N ALA A 191 28.07 12.15 -4.17
CA ALA A 191 27.56 13.16 -3.24
C ALA A 191 27.97 12.87 -1.79
N ASN A 192 27.88 11.61 -1.35
CA ASN A 192 28.25 11.18 -0.01
C ASN A 192 29.76 11.29 0.23
N LEU A 193 30.57 10.94 -0.77
CA LEU A 193 32.03 11.09 -0.71
C LEU A 193 32.42 12.57 -0.53
N ARG A 194 31.82 13.46 -1.34
CA ARG A 194 32.09 14.90 -1.26
C ARG A 194 31.60 15.53 0.04
N ALA A 195 30.53 15.00 0.64
CA ALA A 195 29.98 15.47 1.90
C ALA A 195 30.67 14.87 3.14
N GLY A 196 31.51 13.83 2.98
CA GLY A 196 32.12 13.08 4.09
C GLY A 196 31.12 12.33 4.99
N ARG A 197 29.85 12.26 4.59
CA ARG A 197 28.76 11.61 5.33
C ARG A 197 27.67 11.14 4.37
N VAL A 198 26.84 10.21 4.82
CA VAL A 198 25.65 9.80 4.06
C VAL A 198 24.65 10.97 4.02
N LYS A 199 24.43 11.51 2.82
CA LYS A 199 23.48 12.59 2.52
C LYS A 199 22.37 12.11 1.60
N GLU A 200 22.70 11.28 0.62
CA GLU A 200 21.76 10.75 -0.38
C GLU A 200 21.69 9.23 -0.33
N GLY A 201 20.48 8.69 -0.49
CA GLY A 201 20.22 7.28 -0.71
C GLY A 201 20.28 6.93 -2.20
N GLY A 202 20.73 5.73 -2.53
CA GLY A 202 20.73 5.20 -3.89
C GLY A 202 19.94 3.90 -4.03
N SER A 203 18.97 3.65 -3.13
CA SER A 203 18.16 2.43 -3.18
C SER A 203 16.91 2.65 -4.01
N THR A 204 16.55 1.67 -4.85
CA THR A 204 15.32 1.70 -5.67
C THR A 204 14.11 1.24 -4.87
N ILE A 205 12.90 1.59 -5.31
CA ILE A 205 11.64 1.07 -4.74
C ILE A 205 11.66 -0.46 -4.66
N THR A 206 12.12 -1.14 -5.72
CA THR A 206 12.20 -2.61 -5.76
C THR A 206 13.16 -3.17 -4.71
N GLN A 207 14.31 -2.54 -4.49
CA GLN A 207 15.24 -2.94 -3.41
C GLN A 207 14.60 -2.75 -2.03
N GLN A 208 13.83 -1.67 -1.84
CA GLN A 208 13.12 -1.42 -0.60
C GLN A 208 12.01 -2.44 -0.35
N LEU A 209 11.24 -2.79 -1.39
CA LEU A 209 10.21 -3.83 -1.32
C LEU A 209 10.82 -5.19 -0.93
N VAL A 210 11.87 -5.62 -1.62
CA VAL A 210 12.60 -6.86 -1.31
C VAL A 210 13.14 -6.86 0.12
N LYS A 211 13.69 -5.72 0.57
CA LYS A 211 14.21 -5.56 1.93
C LYS A 211 13.14 -5.81 2.98
N VAL A 212 11.93 -5.26 2.82
CA VAL A 212 10.84 -5.39 3.80
C VAL A 212 10.18 -6.77 3.72
N ARG A 213 10.02 -7.32 2.52
CA ARG A 213 9.17 -8.48 2.27
C ARG A 213 9.91 -9.82 2.30
N LEU A 214 11.18 -9.85 1.91
CA LEU A 214 11.93 -11.09 1.68
C LEU A 214 13.11 -11.28 2.65
N LEU A 215 13.66 -10.20 3.19
CA LEU A 215 14.92 -10.24 3.93
C LEU A 215 14.74 -9.94 5.42
N ASN A 216 15.58 -10.57 6.23
CA ASN A 216 15.62 -10.31 7.67
C ASN A 216 16.24 -8.93 7.99
N PRO A 217 15.92 -8.31 9.14
CA PRO A 217 16.35 -6.94 9.48
C PRO A 217 17.87 -6.72 9.69
N ARG A 218 18.69 -7.78 9.69
CA ARG A 218 20.12 -7.71 10.03
C ARG A 218 20.91 -6.86 9.02
N ARG A 219 21.44 -5.72 9.43
CA ARG A 219 22.19 -4.80 8.55
C ARG A 219 23.62 -5.31 8.28
N THR A 220 23.82 -6.02 7.16
CA THR A 220 25.15 -6.43 6.68
C THR A 220 25.36 -6.02 5.22
N PHE A 221 26.61 -5.86 4.79
CA PHE A 221 26.95 -5.60 3.39
C PHE A 221 26.46 -6.72 2.45
N PHE A 222 26.61 -7.97 2.88
CA PHE A 222 26.07 -9.14 2.17
C PHE A 222 24.55 -9.08 1.98
N ARG A 223 23.79 -8.55 2.97
CA ARG A 223 22.36 -8.34 2.81
C ARG A 223 22.07 -7.32 1.71
N LYS A 224 22.85 -6.24 1.61
CA LYS A 224 22.65 -5.22 0.57
C LYS A 224 22.90 -5.77 -0.84
N LEU A 225 23.89 -6.65 -1.01
CA LEU A 225 24.11 -7.34 -2.28
C LEU A 225 22.95 -8.28 -2.64
N ARG A 226 22.39 -8.98 -1.64
CA ARG A 226 21.19 -9.82 -1.82
C ARG A 226 19.96 -9.00 -2.21
N GLU A 227 19.77 -7.81 -1.64
CA GLU A 227 18.71 -6.88 -2.05
C GLU A 227 18.82 -6.55 -3.54
N ALA A 228 20.03 -6.19 -4.01
CA ALA A 228 20.25 -5.86 -5.42
C ALA A 228 19.98 -7.06 -6.36
N TRP A 229 20.46 -8.25 -5.99
CA TRP A 229 20.21 -9.48 -6.76
C TRP A 229 18.73 -9.82 -6.84
N LEU A 230 18.03 -9.86 -5.70
CA LEU A 230 16.61 -10.20 -5.65
C LEU A 230 15.75 -9.12 -6.30
N ALA A 231 16.12 -7.84 -6.18
CA ALA A 231 15.40 -6.76 -6.88
C ALA A 231 15.49 -6.93 -8.39
N ALA A 232 16.67 -7.26 -8.93
CA ALA A 232 16.82 -7.54 -10.36
C ALA A 232 15.96 -8.74 -10.81
N LEU A 233 15.84 -9.77 -9.95
CA LEU A 233 15.01 -10.94 -10.24
C LEU A 233 13.50 -10.65 -10.15
N VAL A 234 13.07 -9.82 -9.19
CA VAL A 234 11.67 -9.37 -9.09
C VAL A 234 11.30 -8.57 -10.35
N GLU A 235 12.16 -7.66 -10.79
CA GLU A 235 11.95 -6.83 -11.98
C GLU A 235 11.97 -7.61 -13.30
N SER A 236 12.60 -8.78 -13.34
CA SER A 236 12.53 -9.64 -14.53
C SER A 236 11.26 -10.48 -14.59
N ARG A 237 10.48 -10.56 -13.51
CA ARG A 237 9.28 -11.39 -13.42
C ARG A 237 7.98 -10.60 -13.27
N TYR A 238 8.04 -9.40 -12.69
CA TYR A 238 6.86 -8.58 -12.42
C TYR A 238 6.99 -7.23 -13.13
N SER A 239 5.85 -6.68 -13.57
CA SER A 239 5.81 -5.36 -14.17
C SER A 239 6.07 -4.27 -13.13
N LYS A 240 6.49 -3.08 -13.59
CA LYS A 240 6.73 -1.92 -12.72
C LYS A 240 5.48 -1.54 -11.93
N GLU A 241 4.32 -1.60 -12.56
CA GLU A 241 3.03 -1.31 -11.94
C GLU A 241 2.75 -2.29 -10.81
N ARG A 242 2.97 -3.60 -11.03
CA ARG A 242 2.76 -4.61 -9.99
C ARG A 242 3.73 -4.43 -8.82
N ILE A 243 4.98 -4.10 -9.09
CA ILE A 243 5.99 -3.84 -8.06
C ILE A 243 5.60 -2.60 -7.24
N LEU A 244 5.16 -1.54 -7.91
CA LEU A 244 4.72 -0.31 -7.24
C LEU A 244 3.48 -0.55 -6.38
N GLU A 245 2.50 -1.28 -6.90
CA GLU A 245 1.30 -1.69 -6.13
C GLU A 245 1.69 -2.49 -4.88
N ALA A 246 2.56 -3.49 -5.01
CA ALA A 246 3.04 -4.27 -3.88
C ALA A 246 3.84 -3.41 -2.89
N TYR A 247 4.61 -2.43 -3.37
CA TYR A 247 5.35 -1.49 -2.52
C TYR A 247 4.43 -0.60 -1.70
N LEU A 248 3.42 0.01 -2.31
CA LEU A 248 2.47 0.89 -1.63
C LEU A 248 1.66 0.16 -0.56
N ASN A 249 1.40 -1.13 -0.77
CA ASN A 249 0.71 -1.98 0.21
C ASN A 249 1.64 -2.46 1.35
N GLU A 250 2.95 -2.66 1.12
CA GLU A 250 3.84 -3.20 2.15
C GLU A 250 4.51 -2.10 3.00
N ILE A 251 4.68 -0.88 2.48
CA ILE A 251 5.42 0.15 3.21
C ILE A 251 4.62 0.73 4.38
N TYR A 252 5.31 0.95 5.49
CA TYR A 252 4.74 1.60 6.66
C TYR A 252 4.46 3.08 6.37
N LEU A 253 3.19 3.49 6.48
CA LEU A 253 2.73 4.85 6.17
C LEU A 253 2.46 5.72 7.42
N GLY A 254 2.46 5.15 8.63
CA GLY A 254 2.21 5.91 9.87
C GLY A 254 1.58 5.06 10.99
N GLN A 255 1.44 5.67 12.17
CA GLN A 255 0.77 5.15 13.38
C GLN A 255 -0.31 6.13 13.79
#